data_AF-A0A6A8LVW6-F1
#
_entry.id   AF-A0A6A8LVW6-F1
#
_cell.length_a   1.000
_cell.length_b   1.000
_cell.length_c   1.000
_cell.angle_alpha   90.00
_cell.angle_beta   90.00
_cell.angle_gamma   90.00
#
_symmetry.space_group_name_H-M   'P 1'
#
loop_
_entity.id
_entity.type
_entity.pdbx_description
1 polymer ?
#
loop_
_entity_poly.entity_id
_entity_poly.type
_entity_poly.pdbx_seq_one_letter_code
_entity_poly.pdbx_strand_id
1 'polypeptide(L)'
;KNYIEIATTRPETMMGDVAVAVNPDDERYKDIVGKTLVLPLQGRHIPIIADQYVDPEFGTGMVKITPAHDPNDFEVGNRHNLERINTMNEDATMNANAGKYEGL
;
A
#
# COMPACT_ATOMS: atom_id res chain seq x y z
N LYS A 1 0.89 19.21 7.09
CA LYS A 1 1.38 18.63 5.82
C LYS A 1 0.17 18.03 5.10
N ASN A 2 0.03 18.18 3.78
CA ASN A 2 -1.10 17.65 3.01
C ASN A 2 -0.79 16.28 2.36
N TYR A 3 0.27 15.63 2.82
CA TYR A 3 0.78 14.37 2.28
C TYR A 3 1.45 13.59 3.42
N ILE A 4 1.61 12.29 3.20
CA ILE A 4 2.39 11.37 4.04
C ILE A 4 3.59 10.86 3.26
N GLU A 5 4.61 10.40 3.98
CA GLU A 5 5.84 9.84 3.40
C GLU A 5 5.87 8.33 3.70
N ILE A 6 6.17 7.53 2.69
CA ILE A 6 6.28 6.06 2.80
C ILE A 6 7.60 5.66 2.16
N ALA A 7 8.35 4.80 2.84
CA ALA A 7 9.56 4.22 2.30
C ALA A 7 9.25 2.90 1.58
N THR A 8 9.77 2.73 0.37
CA THR A 8 9.71 1.45 -0.34
C THR A 8 10.92 1.27 -1.26
N THR A 9 11.34 0.03 -1.45
CA THR A 9 12.35 -0.38 -2.43
C THR A 9 11.75 -0.90 -3.73
N ARG A 10 10.42 -1.05 -3.80
CA ARG A 10 9.68 -1.62 -4.94
C ARG A 10 8.63 -0.64 -5.50
N PRO A 11 9.05 0.52 -6.04
CA PRO A 11 8.12 1.51 -6.59
C PRO A 11 7.21 0.97 -7.70
N GLU A 12 7.66 -0.05 -8.44
CA GLU A 12 6.90 -0.74 -9.49
C GLU A 12 5.64 -1.45 -8.96
N THR A 13 5.59 -1.77 -7.67
CA THR A 13 4.41 -2.40 -7.05
C THR A 13 3.34 -1.38 -6.63
N MET A 14 3.65 -0.08 -6.62
CA MET A 14 2.74 0.96 -6.12
C MET A 14 1.39 0.98 -6.85
N MET A 15 1.35 0.57 -8.11
CA MET A 15 0.12 0.48 -8.90
C MET A 15 -0.89 -0.53 -8.29
N GLY A 16 -0.39 -1.51 -7.53
CA GLY A 16 -1.19 -2.49 -6.80
C GLY A 16 -1.49 -2.12 -5.34
N ASP A 17 -1.09 -0.93 -4.87
CA ASP A 17 -1.32 -0.51 -3.47
C ASP A 17 -2.83 -0.33 -3.22
N VAL A 18 -3.35 -1.01 -2.20
CA VAL A 18 -4.78 -0.97 -1.84
C VAL A 18 -5.04 -0.33 -0.48
N ALA A 19 -4.01 -0.13 0.33
CA ALA A 19 -4.08 0.57 1.62
C ALA A 19 -2.70 1.08 2.03
N VAL A 20 -2.67 1.89 3.08
CA VAL A 20 -1.47 2.17 3.88
C VAL A 20 -1.74 1.73 5.30
N ALA A 21 -0.86 0.92 5.88
CA ALA A 21 -0.98 0.47 7.26
C ALA A 21 -0.07 1.28 8.17
N VAL A 22 -0.56 1.55 9.38
CA VAL A 22 0.21 2.07 10.52
C VAL A 22 0.03 1.15 11.72
N ASN A 23 0.97 1.20 12.66
CA ASN A 23 0.79 0.47 13.91
C ASN A 23 -0.31 1.16 14.76
N PRO A 24 -1.28 0.44 15.35
CA PRO A 24 -2.32 1.04 16.19
C PRO A 24 -1.79 1.73 17.46
N ASP A 25 -0.62 1.32 17.96
CA ASP A 25 0.03 1.87 19.15
C ASP A 25 0.96 3.06 18.81
N ASP A 26 1.12 3.39 17.53
CA ASP A 26 1.87 4.57 17.09
C ASP A 26 1.03 5.85 17.20
N GLU A 27 1.23 6.57 18.31
CA GLU A 27 0.56 7.84 18.63
C GLU A 27 0.70 8.89 17.51
N ARG A 28 1.73 8.82 16.66
CA ARG A 28 1.93 9.78 15.56
C ARG A 28 0.79 9.74 14.53
N TYR A 29 0.10 8.59 14.40
CA TYR A 29 -0.80 8.31 13.29
C TYR A 29 -2.23 7.94 13.68
N LYS A 30 -2.59 7.95 14.97
CA LYS A 30 -3.95 7.62 15.42
C LYS A 30 -5.03 8.46 14.76
N ASP A 31 -4.78 9.76 14.57
CA ASP A 31 -5.75 10.70 13.99
C ASP A 31 -5.97 10.54 12.47
N ILE A 32 -5.17 9.70 11.80
CA ILE A 32 -5.28 9.48 10.35
C ILE A 32 -5.81 8.10 9.97
N VAL A 33 -5.88 7.17 10.92
CA VAL A 33 -6.54 5.86 10.70
C VAL A 33 -8.01 6.07 10.29
N GLY A 34 -8.45 5.35 9.27
CA GLY A 34 -9.79 5.48 8.68
C GLY A 34 -9.94 6.62 7.67
N LYS A 35 -8.96 7.52 7.55
CA LYS A 35 -8.92 8.49 6.43
C LYS A 35 -8.49 7.79 5.14
N THR A 36 -8.75 8.45 4.02
CA THR A 36 -8.27 8.02 2.71
C THR A 36 -7.22 8.98 2.18
N LEU A 37 -6.34 8.46 1.33
CA LEU A 37 -5.36 9.22 0.58
C LEU A 37 -5.47 8.93 -0.90
N VAL A 38 -4.92 9.80 -1.72
CA VAL A 38 -4.83 9.60 -3.17
C VAL A 38 -3.50 8.92 -3.48
N LEU A 39 -3.57 7.70 -4.00
CA LEU A 39 -2.42 6.94 -4.48
C LEU A 39 -1.79 7.69 -5.65
N PRO A 40 -0.51 8.10 -5.55
CA PRO A 40 0.17 8.75 -6.67
C PRO A 40 0.14 7.89 -7.92
N LEU A 41 0.16 8.52 -9.10
CA LEU A 41 0.18 7.89 -10.42
C LEU A 41 -1.10 7.17 -10.85
N GLN A 42 -1.84 6.57 -9.92
CA GLN A 42 -3.13 5.91 -10.19
C GLN A 42 -4.33 6.80 -9.89
N GLY A 43 -4.21 7.78 -9.00
CA GLY A 43 -5.34 8.63 -8.59
C GLY A 43 -6.41 7.89 -7.79
N ARG A 44 -6.18 6.62 -7.43
CA ARG A 44 -7.09 5.79 -6.63
C ARG A 44 -7.10 6.27 -5.18
N HIS A 45 -8.28 6.33 -4.58
CA HIS A 45 -8.41 6.56 -3.15
C HIS A 45 -8.17 5.25 -2.40
N ILE A 46 -7.21 5.23 -1.47
CA ILE A 46 -6.92 4.06 -0.62
C ILE A 46 -7.01 4.44 0.87
N PRO A 47 -7.51 3.56 1.73
CA PRO A 47 -7.64 3.81 3.16
C PRO A 47 -6.29 3.73 3.88
N ILE A 48 -6.23 4.43 5.01
CA ILE A 48 -5.21 4.23 6.04
C ILE A 48 -5.82 3.30 7.10
N ILE A 49 -5.19 2.15 7.32
CA ILE A 49 -5.64 1.11 8.25
C ILE A 49 -4.65 0.97 9.41
N ALA A 50 -5.12 0.40 10.53
CA ALA A 50 -4.26 0.06 11.65
C ALA A 50 -4.00 -1.45 11.67
N ASP A 51 -2.73 -1.87 11.68
CA ASP A 51 -2.35 -3.28 11.76
C ASP A 51 -1.07 -3.46 12.58
N GLN A 52 -1.07 -4.45 13.47
CA GLN A 52 0.06 -4.75 14.37
C GLN A 52 1.31 -5.28 13.65
N TYR A 53 1.21 -5.65 12.36
CA TYR A 53 2.35 -6.03 11.54
C TYR A 53 3.36 -4.88 11.33
N VAL A 54 2.89 -3.63 11.39
CA VAL A 54 3.74 -2.47 11.12
C VAL A 54 4.67 -2.22 12.30
N ASP A 55 5.98 -2.12 12.04
CA ASP A 55 6.97 -1.66 13.02
C ASP A 55 7.05 -0.12 12.98
N PRO A 56 6.70 0.59 14.08
CA PRO A 56 6.79 2.04 14.16
C PRO A 56 8.20 2.60 13.92
N GLU A 57 9.25 1.83 14.24
CA GLU A 57 10.64 2.28 14.15
C GLU A 57 11.24 2.11 12.75
N PHE A 58 10.56 1.34 11.88
CA PHE A 58 11.05 1.09 10.53
C PHE A 58 10.61 2.17 9.54
N GLY A 59 11.57 2.85 8.92
CA GLY A 59 11.31 3.85 7.89
C GLY A 59 10.49 5.03 8.44
N THR A 60 9.27 5.20 7.93
CA THR A 60 8.34 6.23 8.42
C THR A 60 7.34 5.70 9.45
N GLY A 61 7.40 4.42 9.82
CA GLY A 61 6.36 3.77 10.64
C GLY A 61 5.04 3.55 9.89
N MET A 62 5.05 3.69 8.56
CA MET A 62 3.94 3.42 7.66
C MET A 62 4.38 2.47 6.55
N VAL A 63 3.48 1.56 6.16
CA VAL A 63 3.75 0.55 5.12
C VAL A 63 2.67 0.62 4.05
N LYS A 64 3.05 0.74 2.78
CA LYS A 64 2.12 0.54 1.65
C LYS A 64 1.72 -0.93 1.57
N ILE A 65 0.44 -1.22 1.37
CA ILE A 65 -0.08 -2.59 1.36
C ILE A 65 -0.41 -3.01 -0.07
N THR A 66 0.33 -4.01 -0.56
CA THR A 66 0.28 -4.60 -1.92
C THR A 66 0.03 -6.11 -1.89
N PRO A 67 -1.19 -6.57 -1.56
CA PRO A 67 -1.47 -7.98 -1.30
C PRO A 67 -1.15 -8.94 -2.45
N ALA A 68 -1.17 -8.47 -3.70
CA ALA A 68 -0.86 -9.32 -4.85
C ALA A 68 0.65 -9.58 -5.04
N HIS A 69 1.52 -8.82 -4.38
CA HIS A 69 2.96 -8.76 -4.68
C HIS A 69 3.88 -8.92 -3.46
N ASP A 70 3.31 -9.11 -2.27
CA ASP A 70 4.07 -9.36 -1.05
C ASP A 70 3.32 -10.32 -0.11
N PRO A 71 3.97 -11.39 0.39
CA PRO A 71 3.32 -12.34 1.29
C PRO A 71 2.84 -11.74 2.63
N ASN A 72 3.54 -10.74 3.16
CA ASN A 72 3.12 -10.10 4.41
C ASN A 72 1.92 -9.18 4.16
N ASP A 73 1.96 -8.40 3.08
CA ASP A 73 0.83 -7.58 2.66
C ASP A 73 -0.39 -8.43 2.33
N PHE A 74 -0.19 -9.65 1.81
CA PHE A 74 -1.26 -10.62 1.58
C PHE A 74 -1.97 -10.99 2.88
N GLU A 75 -1.22 -11.26 3.95
CA GLU A 75 -1.79 -11.56 5.26
C GLU A 75 -2.48 -10.35 5.90
N VAL A 76 -1.92 -9.14 5.75
CA VAL A 76 -2.61 -7.89 6.12
C VAL A 76 -3.91 -7.77 5.33
N GLY A 77 -3.87 -8.02 4.02
CA GLY A 77 -5.02 -8.01 3.13
C GLY A 77 -6.11 -8.99 3.58
N ASN A 78 -5.75 -10.18 4.04
CA ASN A 78 -6.71 -11.14 4.59
C ASN A 78 -7.37 -10.63 5.88
N ARG A 79 -6.59 -10.05 6.81
CA ARG A 79 -7.12 -9.52 8.08
C ARG A 79 -8.08 -8.34 7.88
N HIS A 80 -7.83 -7.52 6.87
CA HIS A 80 -8.60 -6.30 6.59
C HIS A 80 -9.55 -6.43 5.39
N ASN A 81 -9.68 -7.63 4.82
CA ASN A 81 -10.50 -7.92 3.63
C ASN A 81 -10.21 -6.96 2.46
N LEU A 82 -8.93 -6.76 2.16
CA LEU A 82 -8.47 -5.87 1.08
C LEU A 82 -8.44 -6.60 -0.26
N GLU A 83 -8.66 -5.83 -1.33
CA GLU A 83 -8.56 -6.33 -2.70
C GLU A 83 -7.13 -6.73 -3.07
N ARG A 84 -7.01 -7.61 -4.05
CA ARG A 84 -5.74 -8.07 -4.61
C ARG A 84 -5.64 -7.62 -6.05
N ILE A 85 -4.87 -6.56 -6.28
CA ILE A 85 -4.69 -5.99 -7.62
C ILE A 85 -3.34 -6.44 -8.16
N ASN A 86 -3.35 -7.48 -9.00
CA ASN A 86 -2.15 -7.90 -9.71
C ASN A 86 -1.87 -6.94 -10.89
N THR A 87 -0.68 -6.36 -10.91
CA THR A 87 -0.24 -5.38 -11.91
C THR A 87 0.82 -5.91 -12.86
N MET A 88 1.23 -7.17 -12.72
CA MET A 88 2.26 -7.80 -13.55
C MET A 88 1.73 -9.08 -14.20
N ASN A 89 2.16 -9.33 -15.42
CA ASN A 89 1.99 -10.60 -16.11
C ASN A 89 3.02 -11.62 -15.59
N GLU A 90 2.87 -12.90 -15.98
CA GLU A 90 3.81 -13.96 -15.59
C GLU A 90 5.24 -13.73 -16.12
N ASP A 91 5.39 -12.97 -17.21
CA ASP A 91 6.69 -12.56 -17.77
C ASP A 91 7.26 -11.27 -17.12
N ALA A 92 6.64 -10.83 -16.02
CA ALA A 92 6.96 -9.61 -15.26
C ALA A 92 6.73 -8.29 -15.99
N THR A 93 6.13 -8.29 -17.20
CA THR A 93 5.67 -7.05 -17.82
C THR A 93 4.46 -6.47 -17.08
N MET A 94 4.33 -5.14 -17.11
CA MET A 94 3.21 -4.44 -16.50
C MET A 94 1.92 -4.68 -17.30
N ASN A 95 0.84 -5.07 -16.64
CA ASN A 95 -0.46 -5.33 -17.27
C ASN A 95 -1.39 -4.09 -17.25
N ALA A 96 -2.63 -4.25 -17.74
CA ALA A 96 -3.63 -3.17 -17.80
C ALA A 96 -3.92 -2.47 -16.45
N ASN A 97 -3.76 -3.17 -15.32
CA ASN A 97 -3.95 -2.58 -13.99
C ASN A 97 -2.83 -1.58 -13.61
N ALA A 98 -1.73 -1.56 -14.36
CA ALA A 98 -0.67 -0.57 -14.20
C ALA A 98 -0.99 0.79 -14.85
N GLY A 99 -2.11 0.91 -15.56
CA GLY A 99 -2.55 2.14 -16.22
C GLY A 99 -1.55 2.57 -17.30
N LYS A 100 -1.08 3.81 -17.25
CA LYS A 100 -0.16 4.36 -18.26
C LYS A 100 1.19 3.63 -18.40
N TYR A 101 1.48 2.69 -17.51
CA TYR A 101 2.69 1.87 -17.51
C TYR A 101 2.48 0.48 -18.12
N GLU A 102 1.28 0.16 -18.61
CA GLU A 102 1.00 -1.09 -19.30
C GLU A 102 1.99 -1.33 -20.45
N GLY A 103 2.52 -2.56 -20.52
CA GLY A 103 3.48 -3.01 -21.53
C GLY A 103 4.96 -2.68 -21.24
N LEU A 104 5.27 -2.02 -20.12
CA LEU A 104 6.65 -1.89 -19.63
C LEU A 104 7.20 -3.19 -19.04
#